data_AF-A0A127SN03-F1
#
_entry.id   AF-A0A127SN03-F1
#
_cell.length_a   1.000
_cell.length_b   1.000
_cell.length_c   1.000
_cell.angle_alpha   90.00
_cell.angle_beta   90.00
_cell.angle_gamma   90.00
#
_symmetry.space_group_name_H-M   'P 1'
#
loop_
_entity.id
_entity.type
_entity.pdbx_description
1 polymer ?
#
loop_
_entity_poly.entity_id
_entity_poly.type
_entity_poly.pdbx_seq_one_letter_code
_entity_poly.pdbx_strand_id
1 'polypeptide(L)'
;MGSEEFNQALRDWINEQTGGLLEAQADGLSMDPETVMALASTIYYRAKWHSEFNEAGTEKGLFHLFSADGETVECDFMHKGGSNTYYWADQFGAVALSLEGSGKMWFLLPDDGMDG
;
A
#
# COMPACT_ATOMS: atom_id res chain seq x y z
N MET A 1 20.19 -4.34 23.06
CA MET A 1 19.06 -5.13 22.50
C MET A 1 19.43 -5.89 21.22
N GLY A 2 20.59 -5.69 20.61
CA GLY A 2 20.97 -6.36 19.36
C GLY A 2 21.52 -7.78 19.44
N SER A 3 21.15 -8.59 20.46
CA SER A 3 21.54 -10.01 20.45
C SER A 3 20.69 -10.76 19.44
N GLU A 4 21.20 -11.87 18.89
CA GLU A 4 20.43 -12.63 17.89
C GLU A 4 19.15 -13.21 18.49
N GLU A 5 19.17 -13.60 19.76
CA GLU A 5 17.98 -14.08 20.46
C GLU A 5 16.89 -12.99 20.54
N PHE A 6 17.28 -11.74 20.80
CA PHE A 6 16.32 -10.64 20.88
C PHE A 6 15.84 -10.19 19.49
N ASN A 7 16.73 -10.18 18.49
CA ASN A 7 16.35 -9.93 17.10
C ASN A 7 15.34 -10.98 16.63
N GLN A 8 15.57 -12.26 16.93
CA GLN A 8 14.64 -13.33 16.61
C GLN A 8 13.29 -13.14 17.31
N ALA A 9 13.30 -12.82 18.61
CA ALA A 9 12.07 -12.57 19.36
C ALA A 9 11.25 -11.38 18.80
N LEU A 10 11.92 -10.34 18.29
CA LEU A 10 11.26 -9.23 17.61
C LEU A 10 10.61 -9.66 16.29
N ARG A 11 11.32 -10.43 15.47
CA ARG A 11 10.83 -10.95 14.18
C ARG A 11 9.62 -11.85 14.40
N ASP A 12 9.72 -12.76 15.35
CA ASP A 12 8.64 -13.68 15.74
C ASP A 12 7.42 -12.89 16.22
N TRP A 13 7.62 -11.88 17.09
CA TRP A 13 6.53 -11.04 17.57
C TRP A 13 5.82 -10.31 16.42
N ILE A 14 6.55 -9.71 15.46
CA ILE A 14 5.94 -9.04 14.30
C ILE A 14 5.12 -10.03 13.47
N ASN A 15 5.65 -11.23 13.23
CA ASN A 15 4.97 -12.25 12.45
C ASN A 15 3.70 -12.74 13.15
N GLU A 16 3.76 -12.96 14.47
CA GLU A 16 2.59 -13.31 15.27
C GLU A 16 1.52 -12.21 15.25
N GLN A 17 1.92 -10.94 15.43
CA GLN A 17 0.97 -9.82 15.45
C GLN A 17 0.34 -9.53 14.09
N THR A 18 1.00 -9.94 13.00
CA THR A 18 0.54 -9.67 11.63
C THR A 18 -0.02 -10.90 10.95
N GLY A 19 -0.10 -12.05 11.64
CA GLY A 19 -0.51 -13.32 11.03
C GLY A 19 0.39 -13.75 9.87
N GLY A 20 1.68 -13.41 9.93
CA GLY A 20 2.69 -13.69 8.91
C GLY A 20 2.67 -12.76 7.70
N LEU A 21 1.78 -11.76 7.67
CA LEU A 21 1.59 -10.93 6.47
C LEU A 21 2.73 -9.92 6.25
N LEU A 22 3.55 -9.68 7.27
CA LEU A 22 4.76 -8.86 7.19
C LEU A 22 6.05 -9.69 7.32
N GLU A 23 6.03 -10.99 7.03
CA GLU A 23 7.19 -11.89 7.21
C GLU A 23 8.43 -11.42 6.45
N ALA A 24 8.28 -11.00 5.19
CA ALA A 24 9.39 -10.49 4.40
C ALA A 24 9.97 -9.16 4.93
N GLN A 25 9.14 -8.35 5.59
CA GLN A 25 9.57 -7.09 6.21
C GLN A 25 10.14 -7.32 7.61
N ALA A 26 9.69 -8.38 8.29
CA ALA A 26 10.27 -8.81 9.55
C ALA A 26 11.64 -9.44 9.33
N ASP A 27 11.81 -10.17 8.21
CA ASP A 27 13.08 -10.79 7.86
C ASP A 27 14.21 -9.76 7.77
N GLY A 28 15.34 -10.09 8.37
CA GLY A 28 16.49 -9.20 8.47
C GLY A 28 16.39 -8.05 9.48
N LEU A 29 15.26 -7.86 10.17
CA LEU A 29 15.20 -6.86 11.26
C LEU A 29 16.23 -7.18 12.34
N SER A 30 17.03 -6.19 12.70
CA SER A 30 18.02 -6.30 13.76
C SER A 30 18.14 -4.98 14.49
N MET A 31 18.48 -5.05 15.77
CA MET A 31 18.80 -3.89 16.57
C MET A 31 20.32 -3.77 16.74
N ASP A 32 20.80 -2.54 16.88
CA ASP A 32 22.18 -2.31 17.30
C ASP A 32 22.40 -2.88 18.72
N PRO A 33 23.51 -3.59 19.00
CA PRO A 33 23.86 -4.05 20.33
C PRO A 33 23.72 -2.97 21.42
N GLU A 34 24.09 -1.73 21.11
CA GLU A 34 24.04 -0.55 22.01
C GLU A 34 22.62 0.03 22.16
N THR A 35 21.63 -0.50 21.45
CA THR A 35 20.22 -0.08 21.61
C THR A 35 19.74 -0.36 23.02
N VAL A 36 19.40 0.71 23.75
CA VAL A 36 18.87 0.67 25.12
C VAL A 36 17.33 0.59 25.14
N MET A 37 16.66 1.13 24.12
CA MET A 37 15.20 1.10 23.99
C MET A 37 14.78 1.19 22.52
N ALA A 38 13.74 0.44 22.15
CA ALA A 38 13.09 0.52 20.84
C ALA A 38 11.58 0.51 20.99
N LEU A 39 10.89 1.20 20.07
CA LEU A 39 9.43 1.17 19.94
C LEU A 39 9.10 0.60 18.56
N ALA A 40 8.41 -0.53 18.54
CA ALA A 40 7.93 -1.17 17.32
C ALA A 40 6.40 -1.05 17.24
N SER A 41 5.88 -0.80 16.03
CA SER A 41 4.45 -0.82 15.74
C SER A 41 4.24 -1.40 14.34
N THR A 42 3.22 -2.24 14.21
CA THR A 42 2.85 -2.91 12.96
C THR A 42 1.38 -2.69 12.70
N ILE A 43 1.02 -2.35 11.46
CA ILE A 43 -0.37 -2.22 11.03
C ILE A 43 -0.54 -3.05 9.77
N TYR A 44 -1.47 -3.99 9.82
CA TYR A 44 -2.00 -4.66 8.64
C TYR A 44 -3.44 -4.21 8.42
N TYR A 45 -3.75 -3.78 7.19
CA TYR A 45 -5.09 -3.35 6.83
C TYR A 45 -5.58 -4.14 5.62
N ARG A 46 -6.71 -4.83 5.81
CA ARG A 46 -7.45 -5.50 4.73
C ARG A 46 -8.90 -5.14 4.86
N ALA A 47 -9.43 -4.56 3.79
CA ALA A 47 -10.82 -4.18 3.71
C ALA A 47 -11.39 -4.63 2.36
N LYS A 48 -12.69 -4.95 2.40
CA LYS A 48 -13.45 -5.29 1.20
C LYS A 48 -13.99 -3.99 0.60
N TRP A 49 -14.03 -3.89 -0.73
CA TRP A 49 -14.77 -2.79 -1.37
C TRP A 49 -16.26 -2.90 -1.03
N HIS A 50 -16.91 -1.80 -0.67
CA HIS A 50 -18.36 -1.80 -0.45
C HIS A 50 -19.11 -2.18 -1.74
N SER A 51 -18.59 -1.72 -2.88
CA SER A 51 -19.06 -2.13 -4.19
C SER A 51 -17.86 -2.63 -4.99
N GLU A 52 -17.78 -3.95 -5.12
CA GLU A 52 -16.65 -4.66 -5.71
C GLU A 52 -16.46 -4.36 -7.19
N PHE A 53 -15.24 -4.61 -7.67
CA PHE A 53 -14.94 -4.66 -9.10
C PHE A 53 -15.40 -6.00 -9.66
N ASN A 54 -15.80 -6.02 -10.94
CA ASN A 54 -16.01 -7.27 -11.65
C ASN A 54 -14.65 -7.81 -12.10
N GLU A 55 -14.24 -8.97 -11.61
CA GLU A 55 -12.96 -9.60 -11.97
C GLU A 55 -12.82 -9.80 -13.48
N ALA A 56 -13.92 -10.08 -14.19
CA ALA A 56 -13.91 -10.25 -15.64
C ALA A 56 -13.66 -8.95 -16.42
N GLY A 57 -13.71 -7.80 -15.75
CA GLY A 57 -13.36 -6.49 -16.31
C GLY A 57 -11.92 -6.07 -16.02
N THR A 58 -11.11 -6.94 -15.41
CA THR A 58 -9.68 -6.70 -15.23
C THR A 58 -8.95 -7.02 -16.52
N GLU A 59 -8.21 -6.05 -17.05
CA GLU A 59 -7.51 -6.17 -18.34
C GLU A 59 -6.07 -5.64 -18.21
N LYS A 60 -5.18 -6.11 -19.09
CA LYS A 60 -3.81 -5.61 -19.18
C LYS A 60 -3.80 -4.18 -19.71
N GLY A 61 -3.01 -3.32 -19.09
CA GLY A 61 -2.79 -1.94 -19.51
C GLY A 61 -1.37 -1.48 -19.21
N LEU A 62 -0.98 -0.36 -19.80
CA LEU A 62 0.32 0.27 -19.57
C LEU A 62 0.23 1.25 -18.41
N PHE A 63 1.06 1.07 -17.39
CA PHE A 63 1.29 2.03 -16.32
C PHE A 63 2.56 2.82 -16.61
N HIS A 64 2.45 4.15 -16.62
CA HIS A 64 3.57 5.06 -16.85
C HIS A 64 4.35 5.25 -15.55
N LEU A 65 5.60 4.80 -15.53
CA LEU A 65 6.48 4.95 -14.37
C LEU A 65 6.94 6.40 -14.25
N PHE A 66 7.09 6.85 -13.01
CA PHE A 66 7.77 8.10 -12.68
C PHE A 66 9.27 7.92 -12.88
N SER A 67 9.70 7.95 -14.14
CA SER A 67 11.08 7.79 -14.58
C SER A 67 11.39 8.87 -15.61
N ALA A 68 12.63 9.36 -15.61
CA ALA A 68 13.07 10.41 -16.55
C ALA A 68 12.89 10.01 -18.02
N ASP A 69 12.87 8.71 -18.30
CA ASP A 69 12.80 8.14 -19.64
C ASP A 69 11.36 7.78 -20.06
N GLY A 70 10.36 8.02 -19.20
CA GLY A 70 8.95 7.77 -19.52
C GLY A 70 8.62 6.28 -19.69
N GLU A 71 9.33 5.40 -18.96
CA GLU A 71 9.14 3.96 -19.07
C GLU A 71 7.71 3.52 -18.71
N THR A 72 7.24 2.47 -19.37
CA THR A 72 5.93 1.87 -19.11
C THR A 72 6.08 0.41 -18.69
N VAL A 73 5.26 -0.02 -17.74
CA VAL A 73 5.12 -1.43 -17.37
C VAL A 73 3.72 -1.91 -17.66
N GLU A 74 3.58 -3.15 -18.13
CA GLU A 74 2.26 -3.76 -18.29
C GLU A 74 1.78 -4.30 -16.93
N CYS A 75 0.57 -3.94 -16.52
CA CYS A 75 -0.06 -4.46 -15.31
C CYS A 75 -1.57 -4.66 -15.49
N ASP A 76 -2.20 -5.33 -14.51
CA ASP A 76 -3.64 -5.55 -14.50
C ASP A 76 -4.36 -4.31 -13.96
N PHE A 77 -5.20 -3.69 -14.78
CA PHE A 77 -6.07 -2.58 -14.40
C PHE A 77 -7.48 -3.09 -14.11
N MET A 78 -7.99 -2.78 -12.93
CA MET A 78 -9.38 -3.05 -12.58
C MET A 78 -10.30 -1.96 -13.14
N HIS A 79 -11.39 -2.34 -13.80
CA HIS A 79 -12.33 -1.39 -14.40
C HIS A 79 -13.69 -1.42 -13.72
N LYS A 80 -14.28 -0.22 -13.56
CA LYS A 80 -15.63 -0.06 -13.06
C LYS A 80 -16.26 1.22 -13.60
N GLY A 81 -17.48 1.12 -14.08
CA GLY A 81 -18.32 2.26 -14.46
C GLY A 81 -19.39 2.56 -13.42
N GLY A 82 -19.93 3.78 -13.45
CA GLY A 82 -21.03 4.20 -12.58
C GLY A 82 -20.93 5.67 -12.22
N SER A 83 -21.89 6.15 -11.43
CA SER A 83 -21.80 7.47 -10.80
C SER A 83 -20.90 7.39 -9.56
N ASN A 84 -19.89 8.24 -9.52
CA ASN A 84 -19.10 8.48 -8.31
C ASN A 84 -18.77 9.98 -8.22
N THR A 85 -18.50 10.46 -7.02
CA THR A 85 -17.97 11.81 -6.84
C THR A 85 -16.52 11.82 -7.31
N TYR A 86 -16.24 12.67 -8.30
CA TYR A 86 -14.89 13.02 -8.72
C TYR A 86 -14.59 14.43 -8.24
N TYR A 87 -13.41 14.62 -7.65
CA TYR A 87 -12.90 15.91 -7.24
C TYR A 87 -11.81 16.34 -8.22
N TRP A 88 -11.82 17.62 -8.59
CA TRP A 88 -10.81 18.23 -9.44
C TRP A 88 -10.29 19.49 -8.74
N ALA A 89 -8.98 19.55 -8.53
CA ALA A 89 -8.23 20.71 -8.05
C ALA A 89 -7.17 21.14 -9.07
N ASP A 90 -6.51 22.27 -8.81
CA ASP A 90 -5.58 22.92 -9.75
C ASP A 90 -4.38 22.04 -10.20
N GLN A 91 -4.08 20.95 -9.49
CA GLN A 91 -2.92 20.10 -9.75
C GLN A 91 -3.21 18.60 -9.69
N PHE A 92 -4.44 18.21 -9.40
CA PHE A 92 -4.80 16.80 -9.27
C PHE A 92 -6.30 16.53 -9.41
N GLY A 93 -6.59 15.33 -9.90
CA GLY A 93 -7.88 14.66 -9.78
C GLY A 93 -7.92 13.73 -8.57
N ALA A 94 -9.11 13.54 -7.99
CA ALA A 94 -9.28 12.54 -6.94
C ALA A 94 -10.63 11.82 -7.01
N VAL A 95 -10.60 10.54 -6.68
CA VAL A 95 -11.78 9.70 -6.52
C VAL A 95 -11.69 8.91 -5.22
N ALA A 96 -12.83 8.74 -4.54
CA ALA A 96 -12.91 7.93 -3.32
C ALA A 96 -13.75 6.67 -3.54
N LEU A 97 -13.22 5.52 -3.15
CA LEU A 97 -13.94 4.25 -3.16
C LEU A 97 -14.26 3.81 -1.73
N SER A 98 -15.53 3.52 -1.46
CA SER A 98 -15.98 3.08 -0.13
C SER A 98 -15.53 1.65 0.18
N LEU A 99 -15.18 1.44 1.44
CA LEU A 99 -14.81 0.14 2.01
C LEU A 99 -15.96 -0.38 2.88
N GLU A 100 -16.22 -1.67 2.83
CA GLU A 100 -17.26 -2.33 3.60
C GLU A 100 -16.96 -2.21 5.10
N GLY A 101 -17.92 -1.68 5.87
CA GLY A 101 -17.77 -1.49 7.31
C GLY A 101 -16.64 -0.54 7.73
N SER A 102 -16.10 0.26 6.81
CA SER A 102 -14.97 1.17 7.06
C SER A 102 -15.13 2.50 6.31
N GLY A 103 -14.05 3.27 6.21
CA GLY A 103 -14.01 4.56 5.52
C GLY A 103 -13.97 4.43 3.99
N LYS A 104 -13.22 5.33 3.36
CA LYS A 104 -12.98 5.33 1.92
C LYS A 104 -11.48 5.29 1.64
N MET A 105 -11.07 4.62 0.57
CA MET A 105 -9.75 4.79 -0.02
C MET A 105 -9.81 5.93 -1.03
N TRP A 106 -8.92 6.90 -0.88
CA TRP A 106 -8.76 8.00 -1.83
C TRP A 106 -7.64 7.70 -2.80
N PHE A 107 -7.93 7.85 -4.09
CA PHE A 107 -6.95 7.81 -5.16
C PHE A 107 -6.76 9.25 -5.64
N LEU A 108 -5.53 9.75 -5.56
CA LEU A 108 -5.15 11.07 -6.03
C LEU A 108 -4.24 10.88 -7.24
N LEU A 109 -4.59 11.53 -8.33
CA LEU A 109 -3.83 11.49 -9.58
C LEU A 109 -3.39 12.92 -9.90
N PRO A 110 -2.09 13.24 -9.79
CA PRO A 110 -1.55 14.52 -10.23
C PRO A 110 -1.81 14.75 -11.71
N ASP A 111 -1.93 16.02 -12.10
CA ASP A 111 -1.93 16.42 -13.50
C ASP A 111 -0.53 16.22 -14.12
N ASP A 112 -0.47 15.96 -15.43
CA ASP A 112 0.79 15.73 -16.13
C ASP A 112 1.78 16.91 -15.95
N GLY A 113 3.03 16.60 -15.60
CA GLY A 113 4.09 17.59 -15.42
C GLY A 113 4.11 18.28 -14.05
N MET A 114 3.24 17.89 -13.12
CA MET A 114 3.33 18.30 -11.72
C MET A 114 4.31 17.38 -10.97
N ASP A 115 5.61 17.62 -11.16
CA ASP A 115 6.67 16.96 -10.38
C ASP A 115 6.79 17.64 -9.00
N GLY A 116 6.78 16.84 -7.92
CA GLY A 116 7.01 17.29 -6.54
C GLY A 116 8.49 17.42 -6.17
#